data_AF-D6SQG5-F1
#
_entry.id   AF-D6SQG5-F1
#
_cell.length_a   1.000
_cell.length_b   1.000
_cell.length_c   1.000
_cell.angle_alpha   90.00
_cell.angle_beta   90.00
_cell.angle_gamma   90.00
#
_symmetry.space_group_name_H-M   'P 1'
#
loop_
_entity.id
_entity.type
_entity.pdbx_description
1 polymer ?
#
loop_
_entity_poly.entity_id
_entity_poly.type
_entity_poly.pdbx_seq_one_letter_code
_entity_poly.pdbx_strand_id
1 'polypeptide(L)' 'MENVCIEIPREVLHSARTTPEELKRELAILLYQQNKISFGKARELTGLNVWSFQQLLGHRGINIHYDVERF' A
#
# COMPACT_ATOMS: atom_id res chain seq x y z
N MET A 1 11.05 -14.07 -2.46
CA MET A 1 9.59 -13.96 -2.63
C MET A 1 9.30 -14.15 -4.10
N GLU A 2 8.30 -14.94 -4.44
CA GLU A 2 7.83 -15.09 -5.82
C GLU A 2 6.89 -13.92 -6.15
N ASN A 3 7.02 -13.36 -7.34
CA ASN A 3 6.20 -12.23 -7.78
C ASN A 3 5.03 -12.72 -8.62
N VAL A 4 3.88 -12.05 -8.48
CA VAL A 4 2.69 -12.25 -9.32
C VAL A 4 2.54 -11.05 -10.25
N CYS A 5 2.20 -11.29 -11.52
CA CYS A 5 1.89 -10.25 -12.49
C CYS A 5 0.38 -9.97 -12.52
N ILE A 6 0.00 -8.69 -12.47
CA ILE A 6 -1.39 -8.25 -12.65
C ILE A 6 -1.42 -7.35 -13.88
N GLU A 7 -2.25 -7.70 -14.86
CA GLU A 7 -2.41 -6.91 -16.08
C GLU A 7 -3.44 -5.81 -15.87
N ILE A 8 -3.05 -4.58 -16.18
CA ILE A 8 -3.91 -3.40 -16.07
C ILE A 8 -3.85 -2.65 -17.40
N PRO A 9 -5.01 -2.39 -18.06
CA PRO A 9 -5.03 -1.63 -19.29
C PRO A 9 -4.44 -0.23 -19.08
N ARG A 10 -3.58 0.21 -20.02
CA ARG A 10 -2.93 1.53 -19.93
C ARG A 10 -3.93 2.69 -19.83
N GLU A 11 -5.09 2.55 -20.45
CA GLU A 11 -6.17 3.53 -20.39
C GLU A 11 -6.68 3.76 -18.97
N VAL A 12 -6.70 2.71 -18.13
CA VAL A 12 -7.11 2.83 -16.72
C VAL A 12 -6.12 3.70 -15.95
N LEU A 13 -4.82 3.47 -16.13
CA LEU A 13 -3.77 4.31 -15.52
C LEU A 13 -3.87 5.77 -15.99
N HIS A 14 -4.13 5.97 -17.28
CA HIS A 14 -4.28 7.31 -17.85
C HIS A 14 -5.51 8.03 -17.30
N SER A 15 -6.64 7.33 -17.22
CA SER A 15 -7.90 7.86 -16.67
C SER A 15 -7.80 8.16 -15.18
N ALA A 16 -7.12 7.30 -14.43
CA ALA A 16 -6.86 7.49 -13.00
C ALA A 16 -5.76 8.52 -12.72
N ARG A 17 -5.04 9.01 -13.75
CA ARG A 17 -3.90 9.94 -13.64
C ARG A 17 -2.87 9.46 -12.62
N THR A 18 -2.53 8.17 -12.68
CA THR A 18 -1.67 7.50 -11.71
C THR A 18 -0.58 6.70 -12.40
N THR A 19 0.49 6.39 -11.67
CA THR A 19 1.59 5.54 -12.10
C THR A 19 1.44 4.12 -11.51
N PRO A 20 2.10 3.09 -12.10
CA PRO A 20 2.16 1.77 -11.49
C PRO A 20 2.68 1.78 -10.05
N GLU A 21 3.65 2.64 -9.75
CA GLU A 21 4.23 2.82 -8.41
C GLU A 21 3.22 3.40 -7.42
N GLU A 22 2.45 4.41 -7.84
CA GLU A 22 1.37 4.98 -7.04
C GLU A 22 0.27 3.95 -6.82
N LEU A 23 -0.14 3.21 -7.85
CA LEU A 23 -1.14 2.15 -7.72
C LEU A 23 -0.67 1.04 -6.76
N LYS A 24 0.62 0.70 -6.78
CA LYS A 24 1.21 -0.25 -5.82
C LYS A 24 1.14 0.27 -4.39
N ARG A 25 1.33 1.58 -4.19
CA ARG A 25 1.16 2.24 -2.87
C ARG A 25 -0.31 2.24 -2.45
N GLU A 26 -1.24 2.54 -3.35
CA GLU A 26 -2.68 2.44 -3.08
C GLU A 26 -3.06 1.03 -2.63
N LEU A 27 -2.59 0.01 -3.35
CA LEU A 27 -2.85 -1.39 -3.01
C LEU A 27 -2.29 -1.75 -1.64
N ALA A 28 -1.05 -1.32 -1.33
CA ALA A 28 -0.45 -1.56 -0.02
C ALA A 28 -1.27 -0.92 1.12
N ILE A 29 -1.71 0.33 0.93
CA ILE A 29 -2.52 1.05 1.89
C ILE A 29 -3.88 0.36 2.08
N LEU A 30 -4.56 0.04 0.98
CA LEU A 30 -5.87 -0.59 1.01
C LEU A 30 -5.84 -1.94 1.73
N LEU A 31 -4.85 -2.78 1.43
CA LEU A 31 -4.69 -4.08 2.10
C LEU A 31 -4.33 -3.93 3.59
N TYR A 32 -3.55 -2.90 3.94
CA TYR A 32 -3.22 -2.59 5.32
C TYR A 32 -4.46 -2.12 6.10
N GLN A 33 -5.23 -1.17 5.56
CA GLN A 33 -6.46 -0.66 6.17
C GLN A 33 -7.53 -1.75 6.36
N GLN A 34 -7.55 -2.75 5.48
CA GLN A 34 -8.45 -3.90 5.60
C GLN A 34 -7.91 -5.00 6.54
N ASN A 35 -6.80 -4.76 7.25
CA ASN A 35 -6.13 -5.72 8.12
C ASN A 35 -5.76 -7.05 7.40
N LYS A 36 -5.56 -7.02 6.08
CA LYS A 36 -5.20 -8.21 5.28
C LYS A 36 -3.71 -8.49 5.30
N ILE A 37 -2.90 -7.45 5.47
CA ILE A 37 -1.44 -7.56 5.53
C ILE A 37 -0.91 -6.72 6.68
N SER A 38 0.24 -7.12 7.22
CA SER A 38 0.88 -6.36 8.29
C SER A 38 1.49 -5.05 7.79
N PHE A 39 1.76 -4.11 8.70
CA PHE A 39 2.49 -2.88 8.38
C PHE A 39 3.82 -3.18 7.66
N GLY A 40 4.57 -4.20 8.14
CA GLY A 40 5.83 -4.61 7.52
C GLY A 40 5.66 -5.05 6.06
N LYS A 41 4.62 -5.84 5.78
CA LYS A 41 4.30 -6.33 4.44
C LYS A 41 3.79 -5.23 3.51
N ALA A 42 2.96 -4.32 4.02
CA ALA A 42 2.47 -3.16 3.28
C ALA A 42 3.64 -2.23 2.91
N ARG A 43 4.51 -1.91 3.87
CA ARG A 43 5.72 -1.13 3.64
C ARG A 43 6.62 -1.78 2.58
N GLU A 44 6.89 -3.07 2.71
CA GLU A 44 7.69 -3.82 1.74
C GLU A 44 7.11 -3.74 0.33
N LEU A 45 5.78 -3.84 0.19
CA LEU A 45 5.11 -3.70 -1.10
C LEU A 45 5.37 -2.31 -1.72
N THR A 46 5.40 -1.25 -0.93
CA THR A 46 5.69 0.11 -1.43
C THR A 46 7.16 0.37 -1.75
N GLY A 47 8.09 -0.46 -1.25
CA GLY A 47 9.53 -0.22 -1.32
C GLY A 47 10.02 0.96 -0.45
N LEU A 48 9.14 1.54 0.38
CA LEU A 48 9.49 2.66 1.25
C LEU A 48 10.21 2.19 2.51
N ASN A 49 11.02 3.09 3.09
CA ASN A 49 11.51 2.90 4.45
C ASN A 49 10.36 3.13 5.46
N VAL A 50 10.61 2.79 6.73
CA VAL A 50 9.60 2.87 7.80
C VAL A 50 9.03 4.28 7.94
N TRP A 51 9.90 5.29 7.99
CA TRP A 51 9.48 6.68 8.20
C TRP A 51 8.66 7.24 7.04
N SER A 52 9.08 7.00 5.79
CA SER A 52 8.33 7.40 4.60
C SER A 52 6.95 6.75 4.54
N PHE A 53 6.84 5.48 4.95
CA PHE A 53 5.55 4.80 4.98
C PHE A 53 4.65 5.31 6.12
N GLN A 54 5.19 5.60 7.29
CA GLN A 54 4.43 6.25 8.37
C GLN A 54 3.91 7.63 7.96
N GLN A 55 4.74 8.45 7.29
CA GLN A 55 4.29 9.73 6.76
C GLN A 55 3.20 9.58 5.70
N LEU A 56 3.33 8.59 4.82
CA LEU A 56 2.31 8.29 3.81
C LEU A 56 0.95 7.97 4.46
N LEU A 57 0.95 7.17 5.53
CA LEU A 57 -0.26 6.87 6.31
C LEU A 57 -0.79 8.12 7.02
N GLY A 58 0.09 8.89 7.66
CA GLY A 58 -0.25 10.12 8.38
C GLY A 58 -0.87 11.19 7.47
N HIS A 59 -0.32 11.39 6.28
CA HIS A 59 -0.87 12.33 5.29
C HIS A 59 -2.29 11.97 4.84
N ARG A 60 -2.65 10.68 4.96
CA ARG A 60 -3.99 10.18 4.62
C ARG A 60 -4.90 10.00 5.83
N GLY A 61 -4.48 10.44 7.01
CA GLY A 61 -5.25 10.28 8.24
C GLY A 61 -5.44 8.82 8.66
N ILE A 62 -4.58 7.92 8.19
CA ILE A 62 -4.65 6.50 8.50
C ILE A 62 -3.92 6.29 9.82
N ASN A 63 -4.68 6.01 10.87
CA ASN A 63 -4.11 5.76 12.18
C ASN A 63 -3.23 4.50 12.15
N ILE A 64 -1.98 4.67 12.61
CA ILE A 64 -1.01 3.58 12.77
C ILE A 64 -1.28 2.82 14.08
N HIS A 65 -2.32 3.21 14.83
CA HIS A 65 -2.84 2.46 15.95
C HIS A 65 -3.38 1.13 15.45
N TYR A 66 -2.45 0.21 15.29
CA TYR A 66 -2.65 -1.22 15.27
C TYR A 66 -3.52 -1.52 16.49
N ASP A 67 -4.80 -1.80 16.26
CA ASP A 67 -5.47 -2.75 17.12
C ASP A 67 -4.64 -4.03 16.96
N VAL A 68 -3.83 -4.28 17.98
CA VAL A 68 -3.10 -5.53 18.15
C VAL A 68 -4.13 -6.59 18.51
N GLU A 69 -5.07 -6.86 17.59
CA GLU A 69 -5.81 -8.10 17.62
C GLU A 69 -4.86 -9.18 17.09
N ARG A 70 -4.17 -9.73 18.10
CA ARG A 70 -3.39 -10.96 18.15
C ARG A 70 -3.70 -11.96 17.02
N PHE A 71 -2.62 -12.43 16.39
CA PHE A 71 -2.55 -13.79 15.88
C PHE A 71 -2.34 -14.76 17.03
#